data_AF-A0A915D431-F1
#
_entry.id   AF-A0A915D431-F1
#
_cell.length_a   1.000
_cell.length_b   1.000
_cell.length_c   1.000
_cell.angle_alpha   90.00
_cell.angle_beta   90.00
_cell.angle_gamma   90.00
#
_symmetry.space_group_name_H-M   'P 1'
#
loop_
_entity.id
_entity.type
_entity.pdbx_description
1 polymer ?
#
loop_
_entity_poly.entity_id
_entity_poly.type
_entity_poly.pdbx_seq_one_letter_code
_entity_poly.pdbx_strand_id
1 'polypeptide(L)'
;MASNFAATAPTKLVPVDEEYFDLHTIVSVNSNVKCTFDKNFPLEFFPLVGQKQPHAIPDKGLQIEIPAWMVNAMVVPAAYSSVRRDSIKASSQDTHFQSFQRHFYTLGMHVCKLANGENARAIALALLTAFTQRIEWIIRQSSKVNVKPEKMDELEKRISLRVRHRKTNDRLV
;
A
#
# COMPACT_ATOMS: atom_id res chain seq x y z
N MET A 1 55.57 11.91 23.66
CA MET A 1 54.23 12.36 23.23
C MET A 1 53.61 11.24 22.41
N ALA A 2 52.77 10.41 23.02
CA ALA A 2 52.04 9.34 22.33
C ALA A 2 50.57 9.75 22.23
N SER A 3 50.04 9.72 21.01
CA SER A 3 48.66 10.10 20.68
C SER A 3 47.68 9.05 21.20
N ASN A 4 46.74 9.46 22.04
CA ASN A 4 45.55 8.66 22.33
C ASN A 4 44.49 8.95 21.27
N PHE A 5 44.47 8.14 20.21
CA PHE A 5 43.27 8.00 19.39
C PHE A 5 42.21 7.31 20.25
N ALA A 6 41.22 8.07 20.70
CA ALA A 6 40.04 7.53 21.35
C ALA A 6 39.34 6.55 20.38
N ALA A 7 39.28 5.28 20.77
CA ALA A 7 38.49 4.28 20.08
C ALA A 7 37.03 4.73 20.07
N THR A 8 36.53 5.11 18.88
CA THR A 8 35.10 5.34 18.65
C THR A 8 34.33 4.09 19.01
N ALA A 9 33.33 4.23 19.88
CA ALA A 9 32.47 3.13 20.32
C ALA A 9 31.90 2.36 19.11
N PRO A 10 31.77 1.03 19.18
CA PRO A 10 31.25 0.24 18.07
C PRO A 10 29.81 0.67 17.77
N THR A 11 29.59 1.16 16.55
CA THR A 11 28.27 1.50 16.03
C THR A 11 27.40 0.25 16.08
N LYS A 12 26.44 0.22 17.01
CA LYS A 12 25.51 -0.90 17.15
C LYS A 12 24.64 -0.93 15.88
N LEU A 13 24.86 -1.91 15.01
CA LEU A 13 24.04 -2.11 13.82
C LEU A 13 22.60 -2.42 14.28
N VAL A 14 21.68 -1.51 13.98
CA VAL A 14 20.25 -1.72 14.23
C VAL A 14 19.71 -2.49 13.01
N PRO A 15 19.16 -3.71 13.21
CA PRO A 15 18.51 -4.41 12.12
C PRO A 15 17.28 -3.61 11.68
N VAL A 16 17.16 -3.38 10.37
CA VAL A 16 16.02 -2.70 9.75
C VAL A 16 15.46 -3.58 8.64
N ASP A 17 14.18 -3.39 8.33
CA ASP A 17 13.52 -4.07 7.23
C ASP A 17 14.23 -3.77 5.88
N GLU A 18 14.17 -4.70 4.94
CA GLU A 18 14.74 -4.54 3.59
C GLU A 18 14.18 -3.30 2.87
N GLU A 19 12.94 -2.93 3.16
CA GLU A 19 12.23 -1.79 2.58
C GLU A 19 12.48 -0.47 3.33
N TYR A 20 13.32 -0.46 4.38
CA TYR A 20 13.50 0.71 5.25
C TYR A 20 13.93 1.98 4.49
N PHE A 21 14.77 1.83 3.47
CA PHE A 21 15.23 2.93 2.61
C PHE A 21 14.47 3.06 1.28
N ASP A 22 13.43 2.25 1.05
CA ASP A 22 12.64 2.36 -0.18
C ASP A 22 11.72 3.59 -0.11
N LEU A 23 12.10 4.64 -0.84
CA LEU A 23 11.34 5.88 -0.96
C LEU A 23 9.91 5.64 -1.44
N HIS A 24 9.66 4.65 -2.29
CA HIS A 24 8.31 4.34 -2.74
C HIS A 24 7.47 3.76 -1.62
N THR A 25 8.06 2.89 -0.79
CA THR A 25 7.39 2.36 0.40
C THR A 25 7.11 3.48 1.38
N ILE A 26 8.09 4.34 1.69
CA ILE A 26 7.93 5.51 2.57
C ILE A 26 6.79 6.42 2.08
N VAL A 27 6.79 6.79 0.81
CA VAL A 27 5.73 7.64 0.23
C VAL A 27 4.38 6.94 0.26
N SER A 28 4.35 5.63 0.00
CA SER A 28 3.12 4.85 0.04
C SER A 28 2.53 4.83 1.44
N VAL A 29 3.31 4.48 2.47
CA VAL A 29 2.83 4.37 3.86
C VAL A 29 2.52 5.73 4.51
N ASN A 30 3.06 6.82 3.98
CA ASN A 30 2.71 8.18 4.42
C ASN A 30 1.37 8.67 3.85
N SER A 31 0.76 7.95 2.91
CA SER A 31 -0.56 8.32 2.40
C SER A 31 -1.66 7.99 3.41
N ASN A 32 -2.69 8.84 3.45
CA ASN A 32 -3.88 8.57 4.26
C ASN A 32 -4.70 7.43 3.63
N VAL A 33 -5.25 6.59 4.50
CA VAL A 33 -6.16 5.50 4.17
C VAL A 33 -7.42 5.61 4.99
N LYS A 34 -8.56 5.34 4.35
CA LYS A 34 -9.86 5.26 5.03
C LYS A 34 -9.95 3.93 5.76
N CYS A 35 -10.14 3.99 7.07
CA CYS A 35 -10.35 2.84 7.93
C CYS A 35 -11.71 2.93 8.63
N THR A 36 -12.33 1.78 8.88
CA THR A 36 -13.55 1.68 9.68
C THR A 36 -13.23 1.01 11.00
N PHE A 37 -13.50 1.70 12.09
CA PHE A 37 -13.28 1.25 13.46
C PHE A 37 -14.58 0.71 14.04
N ASP A 38 -14.53 -0.45 14.69
CA ASP A 38 -15.68 -1.08 15.33
C ASP A 38 -15.95 -0.50 16.73
N LYS A 39 -17.08 -0.88 17.32
CA LYS A 39 -17.48 -0.39 18.65
C LYS A 39 -16.59 -0.81 19.81
N ASN A 40 -15.77 -1.84 19.61
CA ASN A 40 -14.84 -2.36 20.62
C ASN A 40 -13.46 -1.71 20.52
N PHE A 41 -13.25 -0.83 19.53
CA PHE A 41 -11.97 -0.19 19.32
C PHE A 41 -11.67 0.87 20.41
N PRO A 42 -10.44 0.94 20.95
CA PRO A 42 -10.08 1.88 22.01
C PRO A 42 -10.32 3.34 21.62
N LEU A 43 -11.07 4.07 22.44
CA LEU A 43 -11.45 5.46 22.16
C LEU A 43 -10.25 6.43 22.32
N GLU A 44 -9.25 6.02 23.09
CA GLU A 44 -8.01 6.77 23.34
C GLU A 44 -7.14 6.91 22.09
N PHE A 45 -7.39 6.09 21.06
CA PHE A 45 -6.67 6.17 19.78
C PHE A 45 -7.04 7.42 18.97
N PHE A 46 -8.29 7.90 19.04
CA PHE A 46 -8.77 8.97 18.16
C PHE A 46 -8.00 10.30 18.34
N PRO A 47 -7.68 10.75 19.57
CA PRO A 47 -6.80 11.90 19.76
C PRO A 47 -5.42 11.76 19.11
N LEU A 48 -4.86 10.55 19.04
CA LEU A 48 -3.53 10.29 18.46
C LEU A 48 -3.50 10.54 16.95
N VAL A 49 -4.66 10.45 16.29
CA VAL A 49 -4.83 10.72 14.85
C VAL A 49 -5.45 12.11 14.60
N GLY A 50 -5.41 12.99 15.60
CA GLY A 50 -5.91 14.36 15.50
C GLY A 50 -7.43 14.48 15.48
N GLN A 51 -8.15 13.44 15.90
CA GLN A 51 -9.61 13.44 15.98
C GLN A 51 -10.08 13.72 17.41
N LYS A 52 -11.23 14.38 17.55
CA LYS A 52 -11.88 14.50 18.87
C LYS A 52 -12.27 13.11 19.35
N GLN A 53 -11.94 12.78 20.59
CA GLN A 53 -12.36 11.51 21.19
C GLN A 53 -13.89 11.40 21.16
N PRO A 54 -14.45 10.39 20.48
CA PRO A 54 -15.89 10.15 20.47
C PRO A 54 -16.33 9.59 21.83
N HIS A 55 -17.57 9.87 22.23
CA HIS A 55 -18.15 9.27 23.44
C HIS A 55 -18.40 7.76 23.29
N ALA A 56 -18.75 7.33 22.08
CA ALA A 56 -18.92 5.94 21.68
C ALA A 56 -18.77 5.82 20.17
N ILE A 57 -18.37 4.65 19.68
CA ILE A 57 -18.36 4.33 18.26
C ILE A 57 -19.72 3.67 17.90
N PRO A 58 -20.43 4.15 16.86
CA PRO A 58 -21.70 3.55 16.43
C PRO A 58 -21.57 2.07 16.04
N ASP A 59 -22.66 1.29 16.11
CA ASP A 59 -22.65 -0.12 15.67
C ASP A 59 -22.26 -0.29 14.19
N LYS A 60 -22.56 0.70 13.35
CA LYS A 60 -22.14 0.75 11.94
C LYS A 60 -20.64 1.03 11.74
N GLY A 61 -19.90 1.23 12.83
CA GLY A 61 -18.51 1.66 12.85
C GLY A 61 -18.34 3.16 12.62
N LEU A 62 -17.14 3.63 12.91
CA LEU A 62 -16.70 5.01 12.67
C LEU A 62 -15.63 5.01 11.57
N GLN A 63 -15.85 5.75 10.50
CA GLN A 63 -14.88 5.85 9.40
C GLN A 63 -13.98 7.07 9.58
N ILE A 64 -12.66 6.86 9.56
CA ILE A 64 -11.65 7.91 9.72
C ILE A 64 -10.51 7.68 8.74
N GLU A 65 -9.91 8.78 8.29
CA GLU A 65 -8.67 8.76 7.52
C GLU A 65 -7.47 8.82 8.47
N ILE A 66 -6.59 7.82 8.36
CA ILE A 66 -5.34 7.75 9.13
C ILE A 66 -4.16 7.52 8.18
N PRO A 67 -2.95 7.95 8.52
CA PRO A 67 -1.76 7.56 7.76
C PRO A 67 -1.61 6.03 7.73
N ALA A 68 -1.22 5.48 6.59
CA ALA A 68 -1.15 4.03 6.43
C ALA A 68 -0.11 3.35 7.34
N TRP A 69 0.94 4.05 7.76
CA TRP A 69 1.89 3.54 8.76
C TRP A 69 1.29 3.34 10.16
N MET A 70 0.14 3.96 10.46
CA MET A 70 -0.60 3.74 11.72
C MET A 70 -1.58 2.57 11.64
N VAL A 71 -1.75 1.97 10.46
CA VAL A 71 -2.55 0.75 10.31
C VAL A 71 -1.89 -0.36 11.12
N ASN A 72 -2.70 -1.19 11.76
CA ASN A 72 -2.25 -2.33 12.55
C ASN A 72 -3.15 -3.53 12.30
N ALA A 73 -2.87 -4.64 12.98
CA ALA A 73 -3.61 -5.90 12.82
C ALA A 73 -5.12 -5.80 13.08
N MET A 74 -5.57 -4.79 13.83
CA MET A 74 -6.97 -4.65 14.25
C MET A 74 -7.81 -3.85 13.25
N VAL A 75 -7.19 -3.16 12.29
CA VAL A 75 -7.89 -2.23 11.41
C VAL A 75 -7.50 -2.49 9.97
N VAL A 76 -8.45 -2.91 9.14
CA VAL A 76 -8.23 -3.11 7.70
C VAL A 76 -8.72 -1.89 6.94
N PRO A 77 -7.89 -1.25 6.09
CA PRO A 77 -8.35 -0.15 5.27
C PRO A 77 -9.49 -0.54 4.34
N ALA A 78 -10.41 0.39 4.07
CA ALA A 78 -11.57 0.19 3.21
C ALA A 78 -11.18 -0.25 1.78
N ALA A 79 -9.99 0.13 1.29
CA ALA A 79 -9.42 -0.34 0.04
C ALA A 79 -9.25 -1.88 -0.02
N TYR A 80 -9.17 -2.53 1.14
CA TYR A 80 -8.94 -3.97 1.30
C TYR A 80 -10.05 -4.65 2.09
N SER A 81 -11.23 -4.05 2.25
CA SER A 81 -12.38 -4.68 2.92
C SER A 81 -12.83 -5.96 2.20
N SER A 82 -13.53 -6.87 2.90
CA SER A 82 -14.06 -8.11 2.30
C SER A 82 -14.85 -7.84 1.02
N VAL A 83 -15.82 -6.93 1.07
CA VAL A 83 -16.63 -6.51 -0.08
C VAL A 83 -15.76 -6.09 -1.27
N ARG A 84 -14.71 -5.31 -1.02
CA ARG A 84 -13.82 -4.83 -2.08
C ARG A 84 -12.94 -5.95 -2.63
N ARG A 85 -12.43 -6.84 -1.77
CA ARG A 85 -11.67 -8.02 -2.19
C ARG A 85 -12.54 -8.94 -3.07
N ASP A 86 -13.79 -9.12 -2.72
CA ASP A 86 -14.71 -9.97 -3.49
C ASP A 86 -15.04 -9.35 -4.85
N SER A 87 -15.24 -8.02 -4.91
CA SER A 87 -15.39 -7.29 -6.17
C SER A 87 -14.14 -7.41 -7.06
N ILE A 88 -12.94 -7.27 -6.49
CA ILE A 88 -11.68 -7.41 -7.23
C ILE A 88 -11.50 -8.82 -7.77
N LYS A 89 -11.87 -9.84 -6.98
CA LYS A 89 -11.82 -11.25 -7.43
C LYS A 89 -12.78 -11.50 -8.58
N ALA A 90 -13.97 -10.89 -8.55
CA ALA A 90 -14.97 -11.02 -9.61
C ALA A 90 -14.52 -10.36 -10.93
N SER A 91 -14.03 -9.12 -10.88
CA SER A 91 -13.41 -8.46 -12.03
C SER A 91 -12.56 -7.26 -11.60
N SER A 92 -11.25 -7.37 -11.81
CA SER A 92 -10.31 -6.26 -11.58
C SER A 92 -10.04 -5.40 -12.83
N GLN A 93 -10.47 -5.83 -14.03
CA GLN A 93 -10.17 -5.12 -15.28
C GLN A 93 -10.81 -3.73 -15.35
N ASP A 94 -12.04 -3.60 -14.85
CA ASP A 94 -12.77 -2.33 -14.81
C ASP A 94 -12.48 -1.49 -13.57
N THR A 95 -11.72 -2.06 -12.63
CA THR A 95 -11.39 -1.40 -11.37
C THR A 95 -10.41 -0.25 -11.59
N HIS A 96 -10.73 0.90 -10.99
CA HIS A 96 -9.90 2.10 -11.02
C HIS A 96 -9.07 2.19 -9.73
N PHE A 97 -7.93 1.46 -9.69
CA PHE A 97 -7.14 1.37 -8.47
C PHE A 97 -6.62 2.71 -7.97
N GLN A 98 -6.25 3.63 -8.87
CA GLN A 98 -5.84 4.99 -8.49
C GLN A 98 -6.89 5.74 -7.65
N SER A 99 -8.18 5.53 -7.95
CA SER A 99 -9.29 6.17 -7.24
C SER A 99 -9.56 5.54 -5.88
N PHE A 100 -9.14 4.29 -5.69
CA PHE A 100 -9.30 3.57 -4.43
C PHE A 100 -8.15 3.85 -3.48
N GLN A 101 -6.94 3.64 -3.99
CA GLN A 101 -5.70 3.93 -3.30
C GLN A 101 -4.59 4.06 -4.34
N ARG A 102 -3.95 5.23 -4.41
CA ARG A 102 -2.90 5.52 -5.39
C ARG A 102 -1.79 4.46 -5.42
N HIS A 103 -1.42 3.95 -4.25
CA HIS A 103 -0.39 2.94 -4.04
C HIS A 103 -0.99 1.57 -3.69
N PHE A 104 -2.06 1.16 -4.39
CA PHE A 104 -2.87 -0.01 -4.06
C PHE A 104 -2.06 -1.29 -3.80
N TYR A 105 -1.12 -1.66 -4.67
CA TYR A 105 -0.34 -2.88 -4.46
C TYR A 105 0.67 -2.75 -3.32
N THR A 106 1.44 -1.65 -3.27
CA THR A 106 2.46 -1.44 -2.24
C THR A 106 1.85 -1.38 -0.83
N LEU A 107 0.76 -0.62 -0.68
CA LEU A 107 0.03 -0.57 0.58
C LEU A 107 -0.64 -1.88 0.92
N GLY A 108 -1.16 -2.62 -0.07
CA GLY A 108 -1.76 -3.92 0.15
C GLY A 108 -0.75 -4.90 0.73
N MET A 109 0.48 -4.91 0.21
CA MET A 109 1.56 -5.73 0.76
C MET A 109 1.93 -5.32 2.19
N HIS A 110 1.98 -4.02 2.50
CA HIS A 110 2.22 -3.54 3.86
C HIS A 110 1.10 -3.99 4.82
N VAL A 111 -0.16 -3.82 4.42
CA VAL A 111 -1.32 -4.27 5.21
C VAL A 111 -1.31 -5.79 5.40
N CYS A 112 -0.90 -6.57 4.39
CA CYS A 112 -0.73 -8.02 4.54
C CYS A 112 0.27 -8.40 5.62
N LYS A 113 1.38 -7.67 5.76
CA LYS A 113 2.40 -7.92 6.80
C LYS A 113 1.85 -7.65 8.21
N LEU A 114 0.87 -6.76 8.33
CA LEU A 114 0.28 -6.34 9.61
C LEU A 114 -0.98 -7.12 9.98
N ALA A 115 -1.73 -7.61 9.00
CA ALA A 115 -2.99 -8.30 9.20
C ALA A 115 -2.81 -9.70 9.83
N ASN A 116 -3.87 -10.19 10.47
CA ASN A 116 -3.91 -11.58 10.97
C ASN A 116 -3.93 -12.60 9.81
N GLY A 117 -3.50 -13.85 10.06
CA GLY A 117 -3.23 -14.84 9.01
C GLY A 117 -4.34 -15.03 7.96
N GLU A 118 -5.60 -15.07 8.38
CA GLU A 118 -6.73 -15.20 7.44
C GLU A 118 -6.95 -13.95 6.59
N ASN A 119 -6.98 -12.75 7.20
CA ASN A 119 -7.12 -11.51 6.44
C ASN A 119 -5.91 -11.24 5.56
N ALA A 120 -4.69 -11.48 6.07
CA ALA A 120 -3.45 -11.35 5.31
C ALA A 120 -3.49 -12.23 4.06
N ARG A 121 -3.89 -13.51 4.20
CA ARG A 121 -4.08 -14.42 3.07
C ARG A 121 -5.14 -13.92 2.10
N ALA A 122 -6.28 -13.45 2.60
CA ALA A 122 -7.37 -12.96 1.77
C ALA A 122 -6.98 -11.70 0.97
N ILE A 123 -6.23 -10.77 1.58
CA ILE A 123 -5.70 -9.58 0.92
C ILE A 123 -4.65 -9.99 -0.11
N ALA A 124 -3.69 -10.84 0.25
CA ALA A 124 -2.66 -11.33 -0.68
C ALA A 124 -3.26 -12.00 -1.91
N LEU A 125 -4.28 -12.85 -1.74
CA LEU A 125 -5.00 -13.46 -2.85
C LEU A 125 -5.72 -12.41 -3.71
N ALA A 126 -6.36 -11.40 -3.12
CA ALA A 126 -7.01 -10.34 -3.88
C ALA A 126 -6.00 -9.52 -4.69
N LEU A 127 -4.84 -9.20 -4.12
CA LEU A 127 -3.76 -8.50 -4.82
C LEU A 127 -3.22 -9.34 -5.99
N LEU A 128 -2.95 -10.63 -5.76
CA LEU A 128 -2.46 -11.52 -6.79
C LEU A 128 -3.48 -11.69 -7.93
N THR A 129 -4.75 -11.94 -7.60
CA THR A 129 -5.83 -12.05 -8.59
C THR A 129 -5.97 -10.77 -9.41
N ALA A 130 -5.95 -9.60 -8.76
CA ALA A 130 -6.00 -8.31 -9.44
C ALA A 130 -4.86 -8.16 -10.45
N PHE A 131 -3.63 -8.45 -10.01
CA PHE A 131 -2.45 -8.33 -10.86
C PHE A 131 -2.51 -9.28 -12.05
N THR A 132 -2.83 -10.55 -11.82
CA THR A 132 -2.91 -11.57 -12.88
C THR A 132 -3.97 -11.22 -13.93
N GLN A 133 -5.15 -10.75 -13.51
CA GLN A 133 -6.22 -10.36 -14.46
C GLN A 133 -5.87 -9.12 -15.29
N ARG A 134 -4.92 -8.29 -14.84
CA ARG A 134 -4.59 -6.99 -15.44
C ARG A 134 -3.25 -6.93 -16.13
N ILE A 135 -2.35 -7.88 -15.90
CA ILE A 135 -0.98 -7.83 -16.47
C ILE A 135 -0.99 -7.70 -18.00
N GLU A 136 -1.88 -8.41 -18.68
CA GLU A 136 -2.03 -8.30 -20.12
C GLU A 136 -2.49 -6.90 -20.53
N TRP A 137 -3.49 -6.34 -19.84
CA TRP A 137 -3.97 -4.99 -20.09
C TRP A 137 -2.86 -3.94 -19.86
N ILE A 138 -2.08 -4.07 -18.78
CA ILE A 138 -0.94 -3.20 -18.48
C ILE A 138 0.08 -3.24 -19.64
N ILE A 139 0.44 -4.43 -20.10
CA ILE A 139 1.35 -4.63 -21.24
C ILE A 139 0.77 -4.02 -22.52
N ARG A 140 -0.53 -4.19 -22.79
CA ARG A 140 -1.19 -3.58 -23.97
C ARG A 140 -1.18 -2.04 -23.89
N GLN A 141 -1.46 -1.46 -22.72
CA GLN A 141 -1.41 0.01 -22.54
C GLN A 141 0.01 0.57 -22.67
N SER A 142 1.03 -0.21 -22.35
CA SER A 142 2.43 0.21 -22.56
C SER A 142 2.69 0.55 -24.04
N SER A 143 2.04 -0.13 -24.99
CA SER A 143 2.24 0.13 -26.42
C SER A 143 1.56 1.41 -26.93
N LYS A 144 0.63 2.01 -26.18
CA LYS A 144 -0.10 3.20 -26.61
C LYS A 144 0.68 4.46 -26.27
N VAL A 145 1.06 5.24 -27.29
CA VAL A 145 1.66 6.57 -27.12
C VAL A 145 0.54 7.53 -26.68
N ASN A 146 0.78 8.36 -25.66
CA ASN A 146 -0.11 9.44 -25.17
C ASN A 146 -1.37 9.08 -24.37
N VAL A 147 -1.61 7.83 -23.96
CA VAL A 147 -2.72 7.54 -23.03
C VAL A 147 -2.25 7.72 -21.58
N LYS A 148 -2.84 8.67 -20.85
CA LYS A 148 -2.65 8.82 -19.41
C LYS A 148 -3.36 7.65 -18.71
N PRO A 149 -2.64 6.79 -17.98
CA PRO A 149 -3.25 5.62 -17.38
C PRO A 149 -3.93 6.01 -16.06
N GLU A 150 -5.15 6.56 -16.16
CA GLU A 150 -5.92 6.99 -14.99
C GLU A 150 -6.35 5.80 -14.14
N LYS A 151 -6.69 4.67 -14.75
CA LYS A 151 -7.12 3.46 -14.03
C LYS A 151 -5.98 2.70 -13.32
N MET A 152 -4.73 3.11 -13.49
CA MET A 152 -3.57 2.39 -12.98
C MET A 152 -3.11 2.89 -11.62
N ASP A 153 -2.74 1.96 -10.73
CA ASP A 153 -1.97 2.33 -9.55
C ASP A 153 -0.51 2.69 -9.90
N GLU A 154 0.28 3.14 -8.92
CA GLU A 154 1.68 3.52 -9.15
C GLU A 154 2.59 2.34 -9.50
N LEU A 155 2.32 1.12 -9.02
CA LEU A 155 3.09 -0.06 -9.43
C LEU A 155 2.85 -0.40 -10.91
N GLU A 156 1.59 -0.41 -11.34
CA GLU A 156 1.19 -0.67 -12.72
C GLU A 156 1.76 0.38 -13.68
N LYS A 157 1.75 1.66 -13.29
CA LYS A 157 2.38 2.74 -14.05
C LYS A 157 3.88 2.50 -14.25
N ARG A 158 4.59 2.11 -13.19
CA ARG A 158 6.03 1.81 -13.26
C ARG A 158 6.31 0.62 -14.20
N ILE A 159 5.51 -0.44 -14.12
CA ILE A 159 5.64 -1.59 -15.03
C ILE A 159 5.41 -1.16 -16.48
N SER A 160 4.33 -0.42 -16.75
CA SER A 160 4.00 0.09 -18.08
C SER A 160 5.12 0.95 -18.67
N LEU A 161 5.70 1.86 -17.87
CA LEU A 161 6.84 2.70 -18.27
C LEU A 161 8.09 1.86 -18.57
N ARG A 162 8.42 0.88 -17.73
CA ARG A 162 9.58 -0.01 -17.97
C ARG A 162 9.43 -0.82 -19.26
N VAL A 163 8.23 -1.32 -19.55
CA VAL A 163 7.94 -2.04 -20.80
C VAL A 163 8.09 -1.11 -22.01
N ARG A 164 7.65 0.15 -21.90
CA ARG A 164 7.86 1.17 -22.95
C ARG A 164 9.34 1.38 -23.25
N HIS A 165 10.15 1.61 -22.22
CA HIS A 165 11.58 1.87 -22.38
C HIS A 165 12.32 0.71 -23.05
N ARG A 166 12.02 -0.54 -22.69
CA ARG A 166 12.62 -1.71 -23.37
C ARG A 166 12.28 -1.75 -24.86
N LYS A 167 11.00 -1.58 -25.21
CA LYS A 167 10.57 -1.56 -26.62
C LYS A 167 11.22 -0.45 -27.44
N THR A 168 11.50 0.70 -26.84
CA THR A 168 12.22 1.78 -27.53
C THR A 168 13.68 1.42 -27.76
N ASN A 169 14.36 0.80 -26.78
CA ASN A 169 15.75 0.37 -26.93
C ASN A 169 15.89 -0.77 -27.95
N ASP A 170 14.98 -1.74 -27.97
CA ASP A 170 14.98 -2.86 -28.93
C ASP A 170 14.72 -2.42 -30.39
N ARG A 171 14.23 -1.20 -30.61
CA ARG A 171 14.03 -0.61 -31.96
C ARG A 171 15.24 0.20 -32.45
N LEU A 172 16.21 0.47 -31.58
CA LEU A 172 17.40 1.27 -31.87
C LEU A 172 18.66 0.42 -32.06
N VAL A 173 18.53 -0.90 -31.96
CA VAL A 173 19.55 -1.93 -32.28
C VAL A 173 19.14 -2.60 -33.59
#